data_AF-A0AAD7F5F2-F1
#
_entry.id   AF-A0AAD7F5F2-F1
#
_cell.length_a   1.000
_cell.length_b   1.000
_cell.length_c   1.000
_cell.angle_alpha   90.00
_cell.angle_beta   90.00
_cell.angle_gamma   90.00
#
_symmetry.space_group_name_H-M   'P 1'
#
loop_
_entity.id
_entity.type
_entity.pdbx_description
1 polymer ?
#
loop_
_entity_poly.entity_id
_entity_poly.type
_entity_poly.pdbx_seq_one_letter_code
_entity_poly.pdbx_strand_id
1 'polypeptide(L)'
;LPKIMPSFGKLQIVDGDSIRSASAAGDGSSPQRDKSFVRVITDPWNTKLFYGQLQRILVCQLPENDRLKGLSGARRLMALITPCKHTNGRDAALEITTYRGMSPDTVVDLQNIVAVVGRVKTRGSWKIIDRTDGLVHPEFIQELWPEEDGGQED
;
A
#
# COMPACT_ATOMS: atom_id res chain seq x y z
N LEU A 1 0.63 20.97 6.66
CA LEU A 1 0.20 19.55 6.74
C LEU A 1 -0.48 19.31 8.08
N PRO A 2 -1.36 18.29 8.18
CA PRO A 2 -2.00 17.92 9.45
C PRO A 2 -0.98 17.61 10.54
N LYS A 3 -1.29 18.02 11.78
CA LYS A 3 -0.48 17.65 12.96
C LYS A 3 -0.75 16.22 13.44
N ILE A 4 -1.96 15.71 13.18
CA ILE A 4 -2.41 14.37 13.58
C ILE A 4 -3.09 13.75 12.35
N MET A 5 -2.82 12.47 12.11
CA MET A 5 -3.48 11.69 11.06
C MET A 5 -4.13 10.46 11.70
N PRO A 6 -5.45 10.26 11.53
CA PRO A 6 -6.11 9.00 11.87
C PRO A 6 -5.41 7.84 11.14
N SER A 7 -5.32 6.68 11.79
CA SER A 7 -4.68 5.51 11.21
C SER A 7 -5.57 4.28 11.15
N PHE A 8 -5.49 3.55 10.05
CA PHE A 8 -6.11 2.24 9.86
C PHE A 8 -5.04 1.16 9.78
N GLY A 9 -5.45 -0.08 10.10
CA GLY A 9 -4.58 -1.24 10.10
C GLY A 9 -4.93 -2.32 9.07
N LYS A 10 -6.02 -2.14 8.33
CA LYS A 10 -6.48 -3.08 7.31
C LYS A 10 -6.98 -2.33 6.10
N LEU A 11 -6.79 -2.92 4.92
CA LEU A 11 -7.30 -2.46 3.64
C LEU A 11 -7.75 -3.67 2.83
N GLN A 12 -8.81 -3.51 2.06
CA GLN A 12 -9.19 -4.42 0.99
C GLN A 12 -9.02 -3.69 -0.33
N ILE A 13 -8.23 -4.25 -1.23
CA ILE A 13 -8.23 -3.83 -2.64
C ILE A 13 -9.47 -4.46 -3.29
N VAL A 14 -10.26 -3.67 -4.03
CA VAL A 14 -11.45 -4.16 -4.75
C VAL A 14 -11.04 -5.31 -5.68
N ASP A 15 -11.71 -6.46 -5.58
CA ASP A 15 -11.39 -7.71 -6.30
C ASP A 15 -9.94 -8.22 -6.14
N GLY A 16 -9.23 -7.72 -5.13
CA GLY A 16 -7.81 -8.00 -4.91
C GLY A 16 -7.50 -8.47 -3.50
N ASP A 17 -6.33 -8.05 -3.00
CA ASP A 17 -5.81 -8.51 -1.72
C ASP A 17 -6.41 -7.81 -0.50
N SER A 18 -6.66 -8.59 0.57
CA SER A 18 -6.80 -8.05 1.92
C SER A 18 -5.42 -7.85 2.55
N ILE A 19 -5.04 -6.59 2.75
CA ILE A 19 -3.79 -6.20 3.38
C ILE A 19 -4.02 -5.93 4.87
N ARG A 20 -3.10 -6.40 5.72
CA ARG A 20 -3.07 -6.07 7.15
C ARG A 20 -1.73 -5.44 7.48
N SER A 21 -1.74 -4.24 8.05
CA SER A 21 -0.51 -3.58 8.48
C SER A 21 0.13 -4.31 9.66
N ALA A 22 1.43 -4.11 9.85
CA ALA A 22 2.17 -4.67 10.98
C ALA A 22 1.57 -4.23 12.32
N SER A 23 1.08 -2.99 12.42
CA SER A 23 0.42 -2.49 13.64
C SER A 23 -0.93 -3.16 13.96
N ALA A 24 -1.53 -3.90 13.02
CA ALA A 24 -2.77 -4.65 13.21
C ALA A 24 -2.54 -6.16 13.34
N ALA A 25 -1.28 -6.61 13.26
CA ALA A 25 -0.91 -7.94 13.69
C ALA A 25 -0.88 -7.94 15.22
N GLY A 26 -1.82 -8.65 15.86
CA GLY A 26 -1.82 -8.77 17.32
C GLY A 26 -0.61 -9.55 17.82
N ASP A 27 -0.30 -9.39 19.11
CA ASP A 27 0.75 -10.17 19.79
C ASP A 27 0.44 -11.67 19.64
N GLY A 28 1.26 -12.39 18.89
CA GLY A 28 1.08 -13.82 18.59
C GLY A 28 0.82 -14.17 17.12
N SER A 29 0.86 -13.21 16.19
CA SER A 29 0.82 -13.57 14.77
C SER A 29 2.05 -14.38 14.36
N SER A 30 1.84 -15.60 13.85
CA SER A 30 2.92 -16.43 13.32
C SER A 30 3.56 -15.74 12.10
N PRO A 31 4.89 -15.70 11.98
CA PRO A 31 5.57 -15.13 10.81
C PRO A 31 5.13 -15.75 9.48
N GLN A 32 4.59 -16.97 9.50
CA GLN A 32 4.12 -17.66 8.29
C GLN A 32 2.86 -17.04 7.65
N ARG A 33 2.10 -16.18 8.35
CA ARG A 33 0.88 -15.53 7.81
C ARG A 33 0.97 -14.00 7.79
N ASP A 34 2.19 -13.50 7.62
CA ASP A 34 2.48 -12.08 7.56
C ASP A 34 1.97 -11.45 6.25
N LYS A 35 0.76 -10.90 6.28
CA LYS A 35 0.13 -10.17 5.16
C LYS A 35 0.43 -8.67 5.17
N SER A 36 1.49 -8.25 5.86
CA SER A 36 1.90 -6.84 5.92
C SER A 36 2.93 -6.48 4.87
N PHE A 37 3.47 -7.45 4.13
CA PHE A 37 4.41 -7.15 3.05
C PHE A 37 3.68 -6.85 1.75
N VAL A 38 4.11 -5.80 1.08
CA VAL A 38 3.45 -5.27 -0.12
C VAL A 38 4.45 -5.00 -1.23
N ARG A 39 3.97 -5.15 -2.47
CA ARG A 39 4.59 -4.65 -3.69
C ARG A 39 4.14 -3.21 -3.90
N VAL A 40 5.09 -2.32 -4.19
CA VAL A 40 4.83 -0.90 -4.43
C VAL A 40 5.42 -0.49 -5.77
N ILE A 41 4.60 0.17 -6.58
CA ILE A 41 5.01 0.78 -7.84
C ILE A 41 4.67 2.25 -7.73
N THR A 42 5.68 3.12 -7.70
CA THR A 42 5.46 4.57 -7.69
C THR A 42 5.34 5.12 -9.11
N ASP A 43 4.64 6.24 -9.24
CA ASP A 43 4.48 7.14 -10.40
C ASP A 43 5.05 6.69 -11.79
N PRO A 44 4.23 6.70 -12.87
CA PRO A 44 4.66 6.38 -14.23
C PRO A 44 5.83 7.22 -14.79
N TRP A 45 6.07 8.45 -14.33
CA TRP A 45 7.15 9.31 -14.85
C TRP A 45 8.54 8.88 -14.35
N ASN A 46 8.62 8.16 -13.23
CA ASN A 46 9.85 7.57 -12.70
C ASN A 46 9.50 6.31 -11.91
N THR A 47 9.08 5.28 -12.64
CA THR A 47 8.56 4.05 -12.06
C THR A 47 9.61 3.39 -11.19
N LYS A 48 9.34 3.35 -9.88
CA LYS A 48 10.17 2.67 -8.90
C LYS A 48 9.38 1.50 -8.33
N LEU A 49 9.87 0.30 -8.62
CA LEU A 49 9.43 -0.92 -7.98
C LEU A 49 10.20 -1.14 -6.68
N PHE A 50 9.47 -1.32 -5.59
CA PHE A 50 10.07 -1.81 -4.35
C PHE A 50 9.07 -2.64 -3.53
N TYR A 51 9.61 -3.31 -2.52
CA TYR A 51 8.83 -4.11 -1.57
C TYR A 51 9.08 -3.59 -0.17
N GLY A 52 8.12 -3.76 0.71
CA GLY A 52 8.26 -3.33 2.09
C GLY A 52 7.15 -3.84 2.98
N GLN A 53 7.30 -3.61 4.28
CA GLN A 53 6.29 -3.90 5.28
C GLN A 53 5.42 -2.67 5.51
N LEU A 54 4.13 -2.77 5.23
CA LEU A 54 3.13 -1.78 5.59
C LEU A 54 3.01 -1.70 7.11
N GLN A 55 3.41 -0.58 7.69
CA GLN A 55 3.33 -0.33 9.12
C GLN A 55 1.95 0.19 9.50
N ARG A 56 1.46 1.22 8.78
CA ARG A 56 0.19 1.90 9.05
C ARG A 56 -0.38 2.49 7.76
N ILE A 57 -1.71 2.61 7.71
CA ILE A 57 -2.42 3.42 6.72
C ILE A 57 -2.82 4.72 7.42
N LEU A 58 -2.53 5.87 6.83
CA LEU A 58 -2.76 7.19 7.40
C LEU A 58 -3.77 7.96 6.55
N VAL A 59 -4.72 8.63 7.20
CA VAL A 59 -5.62 9.58 6.53
C VAL A 59 -5.01 10.98 6.61
N CYS A 60 -4.53 11.47 5.49
CA CYS A 60 -4.01 12.83 5.35
C CYS A 60 -5.11 13.74 4.81
N GLN A 61 -5.71 14.54 5.70
CA GLN A 61 -6.66 15.59 5.31
C GLN A 61 -5.88 16.87 4.98
N LEU A 62 -5.69 17.18 3.71
CA LEU A 62 -4.94 18.37 3.32
C LEU A 62 -5.74 19.63 3.67
N PRO A 63 -5.07 20.69 4.18
CA PRO A 63 -5.74 21.95 4.44
C PRO A 63 -6.15 22.61 3.13
N GLU A 64 -7.12 23.51 3.20
CA GLU A 64 -7.36 24.44 2.10
C GLU A 64 -6.15 25.37 1.98
N ASN A 65 -5.52 25.35 0.80
CA ASN A 65 -4.34 26.14 0.50
C ASN A 65 -4.12 26.19 -1.01
N ASP A 66 -4.11 27.39 -1.59
CA ASP A 66 -3.90 27.60 -3.02
C ASP A 66 -2.54 27.09 -3.52
N ARG A 67 -1.55 26.98 -2.63
CA ARG A 67 -0.24 26.40 -2.95
C ARG A 67 -0.31 24.89 -3.20
N LEU A 68 -1.38 24.22 -2.73
CA LEU A 68 -1.61 22.79 -2.91
C LEU A 68 -2.36 22.46 -4.21
N LYS A 69 -2.50 23.40 -5.17
CA LYS A 69 -3.03 23.22 -6.55
C LYS A 69 -3.55 21.81 -6.89
N GLY A 70 -4.87 21.63 -6.91
CA GLY A 70 -5.52 20.34 -7.21
C GLY A 70 -5.56 19.33 -6.05
N LEU A 71 -4.84 19.60 -4.96
CA LEU A 71 -4.85 18.83 -3.71
C LEU A 71 -5.38 19.64 -2.51
N SER A 72 -5.74 20.91 -2.72
CA SER A 72 -6.34 21.76 -1.68
C SER A 72 -7.61 21.11 -1.14
N GLY A 73 -7.71 20.99 0.19
CA GLY A 73 -8.86 20.35 0.85
C GLY A 73 -9.00 18.83 0.60
N ALA A 74 -8.11 18.22 -0.19
CA ALA A 74 -8.24 16.82 -0.57
C ALA A 74 -7.91 15.87 0.59
N ARG A 75 -8.66 14.77 0.66
CA ARG A 75 -8.33 13.64 1.53
C ARG A 75 -7.47 12.64 0.76
N ARG A 76 -6.30 12.30 1.30
CA ARG A 76 -5.40 11.28 0.75
C ARG A 76 -5.17 10.17 1.75
N LEU A 77 -5.10 8.94 1.25
CA LEU A 77 -4.68 7.80 2.03
C LEU A 77 -3.20 7.58 1.77
N MET A 78 -2.40 7.52 2.83
CA MET A 78 -0.97 7.33 2.75
C MET A 78 -0.59 6.00 3.40
N ALA A 79 0.40 5.32 2.84
CA ALA A 79 0.98 4.13 3.42
C ALA A 79 2.34 4.46 4.05
N LEU A 80 2.47 4.22 5.36
CA LEU A 80 3.77 4.20 6.03
C LEU A 80 4.38 2.81 5.83
N ILE A 81 5.49 2.72 5.11
CA ILE A 81 6.11 1.47 4.71
C ILE A 81 7.56 1.45 5.17
N THR A 82 7.98 0.36 5.79
CA THR A 82 9.41 0.05 6.02
C THR A 82 9.93 -0.74 4.80
N PRO A 83 10.78 -0.18 3.93
CA PRO A 83 11.17 -0.86 2.69
C PRO A 83 12.17 -2.00 2.92
N CYS A 84 12.16 -3.01 2.07
CA CYS A 84 13.18 -4.05 1.99
C CYS A 84 14.49 -3.50 1.38
N LYS A 85 15.64 -3.73 2.03
CA LYS A 85 16.95 -3.29 1.54
C LYS A 85 17.47 -4.15 0.39
N HIS A 86 18.16 -3.51 -0.54
CA HIS A 86 18.96 -4.16 -1.60
C HIS A 86 18.20 -5.13 -2.51
N THR A 87 16.90 -4.89 -2.73
CA THR A 87 16.16 -5.58 -3.80
C THR A 87 16.67 -5.15 -5.19
N ASN A 88 17.30 -3.96 -5.28
CA ASN A 88 17.89 -3.36 -6.48
C ASN A 88 16.88 -3.18 -7.62
N GLY A 89 15.61 -2.91 -7.29
CA GLY A 89 14.54 -2.73 -8.28
C GLY A 89 14.12 -4.00 -9.00
N ARG A 90 14.65 -5.18 -8.59
CA ARG A 90 14.28 -6.46 -9.19
C ARG A 90 12.82 -6.80 -8.95
N ASP A 91 12.23 -7.47 -9.93
CA ASP A 91 10.84 -7.87 -9.92
C ASP A 91 10.69 -9.31 -9.41
N ALA A 92 10.10 -9.48 -8.22
CA ALA A 92 9.87 -10.77 -7.61
C ALA A 92 8.81 -11.63 -8.34
N ALA A 93 8.02 -11.03 -9.24
CA ALA A 93 7.13 -11.74 -10.15
C ALA A 93 7.89 -12.41 -11.30
N LEU A 94 9.07 -11.88 -11.65
CA LEU A 94 9.85 -12.34 -12.81
C LEU A 94 11.10 -13.12 -12.41
N GLU A 95 11.70 -12.81 -11.26
CA GLU A 95 12.94 -13.41 -10.81
C GLU A 95 13.04 -13.55 -9.28
N ILE A 96 13.98 -14.37 -8.82
CA ILE A 96 14.23 -14.56 -7.40
C ILE A 96 14.80 -13.27 -6.80
N THR A 97 13.95 -12.54 -6.07
CA THR A 97 14.33 -11.31 -5.37
C THR A 97 14.51 -11.58 -3.88
N THR A 98 15.64 -11.12 -3.34
CA THR A 98 16.02 -11.35 -1.93
C THR A 98 16.37 -10.06 -1.21
N TYR A 99 16.16 -10.03 0.10
CA TYR A 99 16.62 -8.95 0.97
C TYR A 99 17.12 -9.49 2.31
N ARG A 100 17.97 -8.71 3.00
CA ARG A 100 18.56 -9.10 4.31
C ARG A 100 18.16 -8.19 5.46
N GLY A 101 17.64 -7.00 5.18
CA GLY A 101 17.25 -6.04 6.19
C GLY A 101 16.25 -5.04 5.67
N MET A 102 15.88 -4.10 6.54
CA MET A 102 14.88 -3.08 6.26
C MET A 102 15.52 -1.69 6.23
N SER A 103 15.00 -0.80 5.39
CA SER A 103 15.36 0.61 5.27
C SER A 103 14.53 1.46 6.23
N PRO A 104 14.92 2.72 6.49
CA PRO A 104 14.06 3.66 7.21
C PRO A 104 12.69 3.78 6.54
N ASP A 105 11.68 4.08 7.35
CA ASP A 105 10.31 4.21 6.89
C ASP A 105 10.18 5.28 5.81
N THR A 106 9.27 5.04 4.87
CA THR A 106 8.88 5.98 3.83
C THR A 106 7.36 6.06 3.77
N VAL A 107 6.86 7.20 3.29
CA VAL A 107 5.43 7.42 3.11
C VAL A 107 5.15 7.53 1.62
N VAL A 108 4.27 6.68 1.12
CA VAL A 108 3.79 6.71 -0.27
C VAL A 108 2.29 6.90 -0.31
N ASP A 109 1.76 7.38 -1.43
CA ASP A 109 0.33 7.30 -1.67
C ASP A 109 -0.12 5.83 -1.61
N LEU A 110 -1.22 5.55 -0.92
CA LEU A 110 -1.76 4.20 -0.77
C LEU A 110 -2.08 3.56 -2.13
N GLN A 111 -2.39 4.37 -3.13
CA GLN A 111 -2.68 3.92 -4.50
C GLN A 111 -1.49 3.23 -5.17
N ASN A 112 -0.27 3.48 -4.69
CA ASN A 112 0.94 2.85 -5.21
C ASN A 112 1.15 1.41 -4.70
N ILE A 113 0.39 0.96 -3.70
CA ILE A 113 0.43 -0.45 -3.25
C ILE A 113 -0.35 -1.29 -4.25
N VAL A 114 0.32 -2.20 -4.93
CA VAL A 114 -0.32 -2.99 -6.00
C VAL A 114 -0.77 -4.38 -5.57
N ALA A 115 -0.09 -4.99 -4.60
CA ALA A 115 -0.41 -6.34 -4.12
C ALA A 115 0.22 -6.65 -2.76
N VAL A 116 -0.32 -7.66 -2.08
CA VAL A 116 0.35 -8.35 -0.98
C VAL A 116 1.39 -9.30 -1.55
N VAL A 117 2.58 -9.31 -0.96
CA VAL A 117 3.61 -10.30 -1.25
C VAL A 117 3.90 -11.16 -0.04
N GLY A 118 4.16 -12.44 -0.29
CA GLY A 118 4.70 -13.35 0.69
C GLY A 118 6.20 -13.18 0.86
N ARG A 119 6.75 -13.79 1.91
CA ARG A 119 8.19 -13.93 2.07
C ARG A 119 8.55 -15.22 2.78
N VAL A 120 9.69 -15.79 2.42
CA VAL A 120 10.23 -17.00 3.05
C VAL A 120 11.68 -16.79 3.45
N LYS A 121 12.02 -17.18 4.67
CA LYS A 121 13.40 -17.11 5.18
C LYS A 121 14.15 -18.37 4.76
N THR A 122 15.27 -18.20 4.07
CA THR A 122 16.16 -19.31 3.71
C THR A 122 17.62 -18.85 3.71
N ARG A 123 18.51 -19.68 4.26
CA ARG A 123 19.97 -19.46 4.29
C ARG A 123 20.37 -18.05 4.74
N GLY A 124 19.71 -17.53 5.78
CA GLY A 124 20.01 -16.21 6.35
C GLY A 124 19.53 -15.00 5.53
N SER A 125 18.70 -15.22 4.51
CA SER A 125 18.07 -14.16 3.70
C SER A 125 16.56 -14.36 3.58
N TRP A 126 15.83 -13.29 3.32
CA TRP A 126 14.42 -13.37 2.95
C TRP A 126 14.30 -13.38 1.43
N LYS A 127 13.50 -14.30 0.90
CA LYS A 127 13.05 -14.28 -0.49
C LYS A 127 11.62 -13.77 -0.54
N ILE A 128 11.32 -12.93 -1.52
CA ILE A 128 9.97 -12.42 -1.76
C ILE A 128 9.24 -13.45 -2.63
N ILE A 129 7.98 -13.70 -2.29
CA ILE A 129 7.06 -14.54 -3.08
C ILE A 129 6.00 -13.59 -3.60
N ASP A 130 6.12 -13.23 -4.86
CA ASP A 130 5.13 -12.43 -5.56
C ASP A 130 4.26 -13.34 -6.43
N ARG A 131 2.95 -13.12 -6.35
CA ARG A 131 1.92 -13.90 -7.07
C ARG A 131 1.19 -13.05 -8.10
N THR A 132 1.59 -11.79 -8.24
CA THR A 132 1.16 -10.98 -9.37
C THR A 132 1.92 -11.51 -10.57
N ASP A 133 1.25 -12.06 -11.57
CA ASP A 133 1.89 -12.50 -12.82
C ASP A 133 2.39 -11.30 -13.67
N GLY A 134 2.85 -10.22 -13.02
CA GLY A 134 3.26 -8.96 -13.63
C GLY A 134 2.13 -8.02 -14.05
N LEU A 135 0.85 -8.39 -13.85
CA LEU A 135 -0.30 -7.75 -14.53
C LEU A 135 -1.28 -6.95 -13.64
N VAL A 136 -1.08 -6.86 -12.32
CA VAL A 136 -2.10 -6.28 -11.42
C VAL A 136 -1.76 -4.85 -11.01
N HIS A 137 -2.65 -3.91 -11.32
CA HIS A 137 -2.68 -2.54 -10.78
C HIS A 137 -4.05 -2.29 -10.14
N PRO A 138 -4.11 -1.81 -8.89
CA PRO A 138 -5.37 -1.44 -8.28
C PRO A 138 -5.84 -0.09 -8.81
N GLU A 139 -7.09 -0.04 -9.25
CA GLU A 139 -7.77 1.20 -9.59
C GLU A 139 -8.63 1.66 -8.42
N PHE A 140 -8.54 2.95 -8.09
CA PHE A 140 -9.43 3.57 -7.11
C PHE A 140 -10.63 4.11 -7.85
N ILE A 141 -11.76 3.41 -7.72
CA ILE A 141 -13.02 3.83 -8.32
C ILE A 141 -13.64 4.91 -7.42
N GLN A 142 -13.98 6.04 -8.01
CA GLN A 142 -14.77 7.07 -7.35
C GLN A 142 -16.23 6.63 -7.42
N GLU A 143 -16.77 6.04 -6.35
CA GLU A 143 -18.18 5.69 -6.29
C GLU A 143 -19.03 6.98 -6.40
N LEU A 144 -19.76 7.11 -7.51
CA LEU A 144 -20.88 8.05 -7.62
C LEU A 144 -22.02 7.44 -6.82
N TRP A 145 -22.33 8.04 -5.67
CA TRP A 145 -23.52 7.69 -4.91
C TRP A 145 -24.73 8.04 -5.79
N PRO A 146 -25.62 7.09 -6.11
CA PRO A 146 -26.82 7.43 -6.87
C PRO A 146 -27.60 8.46 -6.06
N GLU A 147 -27.93 9.59 -6.68
CA GLU A 147 -28.93 10.48 -6.10
C GLU A 147 -30.21 9.67 -5.95
N GLU A 148 -30.83 9.73 -4.76
CA GLU A 148 -32.12 9.09 -4.54
C GLU A 148 -33.09 9.66 -5.57
N ASP A 149 -33.53 8.82 -6.52
CA ASP A 149 -34.59 9.16 -7.45
C ASP A 149 -35.79 9.59 -6.63
N GLY A 150 -36.02 10.90 -6.58
CA GLY A 150 -37.19 11.51 -5.99
C GLY A 150 -38.42 10.96 -6.72
N GLY A 151 -39.02 9.93 -6.12
CA GLY A 151 -40.26 9.33 -6.60
C GLY A 151 -41.29 10.42 -6.80
N GLN A 152 -41.59 10.70 -8.06
CA GLN A 152 -42.69 11.55 -8.46
C GLN A 152 -43.93 10.66 -8.47
N GLU A 153 -44.79 10.84 -7.46
CA GLU A 153 -46.12 10.23 -7.40
C GLU A 153 -46.99 10.80 -8.54
N ASP A 154 -47.53 9.92 -9.37
CA ASP A 154 -48.70 10.16 -10.24
C ASP A 154 -49.89 9.30 -9.74
#